data_AF-A0A937W6P9-F1
#
_entry.id   AF-A0A937W6P9-F1
#
_cell.length_a   1.000
_cell.length_b   1.000
_cell.length_c   1.000
_cell.angle_alpha   90.00
_cell.angle_beta   90.00
_cell.angle_gamma   90.00
#
_symmetry.space_group_name_H-M   'P 1'
#
loop_
_entity.id
_entity.type
_entity.pdbx_description
1 polymer ?
#
loop_
_entity_poly.entity_id
_entity_poly.type
_entity_poly.pdbx_seq_one_letter_code
_entity_poly.pdbx_strand_id
1 'polypeptide(L)' 'MDDYTDGELFWWITHGMAGTAMPGWQELLTETQRWQLIHYVRQIRRQASTASHP' A
#
# COMPACT_ATOMS: atom_id res chain seq x y z
N MET A 1 -8.16 6.24 -0.37
CA MET A 1 -7.49 4.91 -0.36
C MET A 1 -8.41 3.82 0.18
N ASP A 2 -9.59 4.17 0.67
CA ASP A 2 -10.71 3.24 0.82
C ASP A 2 -11.43 3.03 -0.53
N ASP A 3 -11.06 3.84 -1.52
CA ASP A 3 -11.53 3.81 -2.92
C ASP A 3 -10.85 2.73 -3.78
N TYR A 4 -9.79 2.08 -3.25
CA TYR A 4 -9.03 1.06 -3.98
C TYR A 4 -8.97 -0.25 -3.20
N THR A 5 -9.21 -1.34 -3.91
CA THR A 5 -9.12 -2.71 -3.40
C THR A 5 -7.67 -3.06 -3.05
N ASP A 6 -7.49 -4.06 -2.18
CA ASP A 6 -6.13 -4.54 -1.87
C ASP A 6 -5.41 -5.08 -3.10
N GLY A 7 -6.15 -5.65 -4.06
CA GLY A 7 -5.58 -6.14 -5.32
C GLY A 7 -5.02 -5.02 -6.20
N GLU A 8 -5.72 -3.88 -6.29
CA GLU A 8 -5.23 -2.70 -7.03
C GLU A 8 -3.97 -2.12 -6.36
N LEU A 9 -3.99 -2.02 -5.03
CA LEU A 9 -2.82 -1.58 -4.26
C LEU A 9 -1.64 -2.54 -4.45
N PHE A 10 -1.88 -3.84 -4.43
CA PHE A 10 -0.85 -4.85 -4.68
C PHE A 10 -0.27 -4.73 -6.09
N TRP A 11 -1.12 -4.50 -7.10
CA TRP A 11 -0.68 -4.33 -8.47
C TRP A 11 0.23 -3.10 -8.62
N TRP A 12 -0.15 -1.96 -8.04
CA TRP A 12 0.69 -0.75 -8.06
C TRP A 12 1.98 -0.90 -7.27
N ILE A 13 1.98 -1.55 -6.10
CA ILE A 13 3.22 -1.79 -5.35
C ILE A 13 4.15 -2.73 -6.14
N THR A 14 3.57 -3.71 -6.85
CA THR A 14 4.35 -4.68 -7.63
C THR A 14 5.00 -4.02 -8.84
N HIS A 15 4.23 -3.27 -9.64
CA HIS A 15 4.66 -2.76 -10.96
C HIS A 15 5.00 -1.26 -10.99
N GLY A 16 4.65 -0.53 -9.94
CA GLY A 16 4.71 0.93 -9.91
C GLY A 16 3.54 1.54 -10.69
N MET A 17 3.71 2.81 -11.03
CA MET A 17 2.75 3.56 -11.85
C MET A 17 3.49 4.32 -12.93
N ALA A 18 3.31 3.89 -14.19
CA ALA A 18 3.94 4.50 -15.34
C ALA A 18 3.59 6.00 -15.45
N GLY A 19 4.60 6.82 -15.73
CA GLY A 19 4.43 8.28 -15.79
C GLY A 19 4.47 8.99 -14.42
N THR A 20 4.74 8.27 -13.33
CA THR A 20 4.96 8.85 -12.00
C THR A 20 6.33 8.48 -11.43
N ALA A 21 6.70 9.07 -10.30
CA ALA A 21 7.90 8.72 -9.56
C ALA A 21 7.77 7.41 -8.74
N MET A 22 6.66 6.67 -8.84
CA MET A 22 6.45 5.43 -8.09
C MET A 22 7.04 4.23 -8.85
N PRO A 23 8.18 3.66 -8.41
CA PRO A 23 8.74 2.45 -9.02
C PRO A 23 7.94 1.21 -8.62
N GLY A 24 8.12 0.12 -9.38
CA GLY A 24 7.70 -1.22 -8.97
C GLY A 24 8.66 -1.81 -7.96
N TRP A 25 8.14 -2.49 -6.94
CA TRP A 25 8.92 -3.05 -5.84
C TRP A 25 9.11 -4.56 -5.93
N GLN A 26 8.65 -5.18 -7.03
CA GLN A 26 8.74 -6.62 -7.22
C GLN A 26 10.16 -7.19 -7.23
N GLU A 27 11.15 -6.39 -7.60
CA GLU A 27 12.56 -6.79 -7.63
C GLU A 27 13.21 -6.79 -6.24
N LEU A 28 12.65 -6.03 -5.29
CA LEU A 28 13.21 -5.82 -3.96
C LEU A 28 12.42 -6.54 -2.86
N LEU A 29 11.11 -6.71 -3.05
CA LEU A 29 10.21 -7.29 -2.06
C LEU A 29 9.58 -8.58 -2.60
N THR A 30 9.54 -9.60 -1.75
CA THR A 30 8.74 -10.81 -2.01
C THR A 30 7.24 -10.49 -2.04
N GLU A 31 6.43 -11.35 -2.65
CA GLU A 31 4.98 -11.20 -2.67
C GLU A 31 4.38 -11.05 -1.26
N THR A 32 4.79 -11.92 -0.32
CA THR A 32 4.35 -11.85 1.08
C THR A 32 4.68 -10.51 1.72
N GLN A 33 5.88 -9.97 1.48
CA GLN A 33 6.26 -8.65 2.01
C GLN A 33 5.44 -7.51 1.40
N ARG A 34 5.07 -7.61 0.11
CA ARG A 34 4.18 -6.62 -0.53
C ARG A 34 2.77 -6.65 0.08
N TRP A 35 2.23 -7.83 0.36
CA TRP A 35 0.95 -7.96 1.10
C TRP A 35 1.04 -7.39 2.52
N GLN A 36 2.11 -7.72 3.25
CA GLN A 36 2.35 -7.18 4.60
C GLN A 36 2.45 -5.65 4.60
N LEU A 37 3.08 -5.06 3.58
CA LEU A 37 3.19 -3.61 3.43
C LEU A 37 1.81 -2.95 3.29
N ILE A 38 0.91 -3.53 2.48
CA ILE A 38 -0.47 -3.04 2.32
C ILE A 38 -1.19 -3.05 3.68
N HIS A 39 -1.11 -4.16 4.41
CA HIS A 39 -1.73 -4.28 5.73
C HIS A 39 -1.16 -3.27 6.73
N TYR A 40 0.16 -3.06 6.72
CA TYR A 40 0.84 -2.09 7.57
C TYR A 40 0.38 -0.65 7.30
N VAL A 41 0.36 -0.22 6.03
CA VAL A 41 -0.10 1.11 5.64
C VAL A 41 -1.56 1.34 6.04
N ARG A 42 -2.43 0.33 5.83
CA ARG A 42 -3.84 0.40 6.27
C ARG A 42 -3.98 0.51 7.79
N GLN A 43 -3.15 -0.20 8.55
CA GLN A 43 -3.14 -0.09 9.99
C GLN A 43 -2.72 1.31 10.45
N ILE A 44 -1.67 1.90 9.87
CA ILE A 44 -1.25 3.26 10.17
C ILE A 44 -2.39 4.25 9.92
N ARG A 45 -3.08 4.16 8.77
CA ARG A 45 -4.22 5.04 8.47
C ARG A 45 -5.32 4.94 9.52
N ARG A 46 -5.71 3.72 9.91
CA ARG A 46 -6.73 3.50 10.95
C ARG A 46 -6.33 4.13 12.28
N GLN A 47 -5.08 3.94 12.69
CA GLN A 47 -4.55 4.55 13.92
C GLN A 47 -4.59 6.08 13.86
N ALA A 48 -4.22 6.68 12.72
CA ALA A 48 -4.31 8.13 12.51
C ALA A 48 -5.76 8.64 12.55
N SER A 49 -6.73 7.85 12.10
CA SER A 49 -8.16 8.22 12.16
C SER A 49 -8.68 8.20 13.60
N THR A 50 -8.28 7.20 14.40
CA THR A 50 -8.67 7.09 15.82
C THR A 50 -8.04 8.15 16.71
N ALA A 51 -6.88 8.71 16.33
CA ALA A 51 -6.20 9.75 17.10
C ALA A 51 -6.79 11.16 16.89
N SER A 52 -7.69 11.35 15.93
CA SER A 52 -8.29 12.65 15.57
C SER A 52 -9.70 12.88 16.16
N HIS A 53 -10.10 12.15 17.21
CA HIS A 53 -11.37 12.37 17.92
C HIS A 53 -11.22 12.14 19.44
N PRO A 54 -11.20 13.20 20.26
CA PRO A 54 -11.77 13.19 21.60
C PRO A 54 -13.28 13.52 21.59
#